data_AF-A0A255R679-F1
#
_entry.id   AF-A0A255R679-F1
#
_cell.length_a   1.000
_cell.length_b   1.000
_cell.length_c   1.000
_cell.angle_alpha   90.00
_cell.angle_beta   90.00
_cell.angle_gamma   90.00
#
_symmetry.space_group_name_H-M   'P 1'
#
loop_
_entity.id
_entity.type
_entity.pdbx_description
1 polymer ?
#
loop_
_entity_poly.entity_id
_entity_poly.type
_entity_poly.pdbx_seq_one_letter_code
_entity_poly.pdbx_strand_id
1 'polypeptide(L)' 'MTKKRKRRKPEQIVKALQEGEAMMAAGKTEAEVFQALEISVATWGRWKKQYGGMKSDGTCLPS' A
#
# COMPACT_ATOMS: atom_id res chain seq x y z
N MET A 1 -22.74 2.09 18.93
CA MET A 1 -21.33 2.33 19.30
C MET A 1 -20.43 2.12 18.08
N THR A 2 -19.98 3.20 17.46
CA THR A 2 -19.07 3.14 16.31
C THR A 2 -17.70 2.63 16.77
N LYS A 3 -17.42 1.36 16.49
CA LYS A 3 -16.12 0.70 16.74
C LYS A 3 -15.00 1.65 16.28
N LYS A 4 -14.25 2.18 17.25
CA LYS A 4 -12.98 2.90 17.02
C LYS A 4 -12.05 1.90 16.34
N ARG A 5 -12.15 1.80 15.01
CA ARG A 5 -11.22 1.03 14.19
C ARG A 5 -9.86 1.65 14.51
N LYS A 6 -8.96 0.89 15.14
CA LYS A 6 -7.53 1.18 15.18
C LYS A 6 -7.06 1.23 13.72
N ARG A 7 -7.30 2.35 13.05
CA ARG A 7 -6.79 2.62 11.72
C ARG A 7 -5.31 2.89 11.91
N ARG A 8 -4.45 2.23 11.13
CA ARG A 8 -3.06 2.70 10.94
C ARG A 8 -3.15 4.20 10.66
N LYS A 9 -2.38 5.00 11.40
CA LYS A 9 -2.39 6.46 11.23
C LYS A 9 -2.10 6.77 9.76
N PRO A 10 -2.73 7.80 9.17
CA PRO A 10 -2.48 8.18 7.78
C PRO A 10 -0.98 8.36 7.50
N GLU A 11 -0.23 8.89 8.47
CA GLU A 11 1.22 9.04 8.42
C GLU A 11 1.97 7.71 8.24
N GLN A 12 1.51 6.63 8.90
CA GLN A 12 2.12 5.31 8.73
C GLN A 12 1.78 4.69 7.37
N ILE A 13 0.61 4.98 6.82
CA ILE A 13 0.23 4.53 5.48
C ILE A 13 1.11 5.19 4.43
N VAL A 14 1.32 6.51 4.53
CA VAL A 14 2.18 7.26 3.61
C VAL A 14 3.63 6.79 3.72
N LYS A 15 4.15 6.58 4.95
CA LYS A 15 5.49 6.00 5.14
C LYS A 15 5.63 4.63 4.50
N ALA A 16 4.67 3.73 4.73
CA ALA A 16 4.70 2.40 4.12
C ALA A 16 4.62 2.45 2.59
N LEU A 17 3.83 3.38 2.02
CA LEU A 17 3.81 3.62 0.57
C LEU A 17 5.18 4.07 0.05
N GLN A 18 5.82 5.05 0.69
CA GLN A 18 7.17 5.51 0.31
C GLN A 18 8.22 4.41 0.45
N GLU A 19 8.14 3.61 1.50
CA GLU A 19 9.09 2.52 1.76
C GLU A 19 8.92 1.41 0.72
N GLY A 20 7.67 1.10 0.33
CA GLY A 20 7.41 0.16 -0.75
C GLY A 20 7.84 0.69 -2.13
N GLU A 21 7.67 1.98 -2.41
CA GLU A 21 8.19 2.62 -3.63
C GLU A 21 9.73 2.58 -3.66
N ALA A 22 10.39 2.84 -2.52
CA ALA A 22 11.85 2.76 -2.40
C ALA A 22 12.37 1.33 -2.61
N MET A 23 11.65 0.34 -2.07
CA MET A 23 11.96 -1.08 -2.29
C MET A 23 11.75 -1.49 -3.76
N MET A 24 10.69 -1.02 -4.42
CA MET A 24 10.50 -1.24 -5.85
C MET A 24 11.58 -0.54 -6.69
N ALA A 25 12.01 0.66 -6.31
CA ALA A 25 13.13 1.36 -6.95
C ALA A 25 14.46 0.60 -6.77
N ALA A 26 14.62 -0.15 -5.67
CA ALA A 26 15.75 -1.05 -5.45
C ALA A 26 15.65 -2.36 -6.26
N GLY A 27 14.61 -2.53 -7.10
CA GLY A 27 14.39 -3.72 -7.93
C GLY A 27 13.65 -4.87 -7.24
N LYS A 28 13.09 -4.64 -6.04
CA LYS A 28 12.27 -5.64 -5.35
C LYS A 28 10.90 -5.74 -5.98
N THR A 29 10.33 -6.94 -5.92
CA THR A 29 8.97 -7.18 -6.44
C THR A 29 7.90 -6.69 -5.47
N GLU A 30 6.70 -6.38 -5.99
CA GLU A 30 5.54 -6.00 -5.16
C GLU A 30 5.25 -7.06 -4.07
N ALA A 31 5.47 -8.34 -4.36
CA ALA A 31 5.30 -9.44 -3.40
C ALA A 31 6.25 -9.33 -2.20
N GLU A 32 7.54 -9.07 -2.44
CA GLU A 32 8.53 -8.87 -1.37
C GLU A 32 8.23 -7.62 -0.54
N VAL A 33 7.77 -6.56 -1.20
CA VAL A 33 7.35 -5.31 -0.53
C VAL A 33 6.18 -5.57 0.42
N PHE A 34 5.16 -6.29 -0.03
CA PHE A 34 4.00 -6.63 0.79
C PHE A 34 4.37 -7.52 1.98
N GLN A 35 5.28 -8.46 1.77
CA GLN A 35 5.78 -9.34 2.82
C GLN A 35 6.63 -8.57 3.84
N ALA A 36 7.50 -7.67 3.40
CA ALA A 36 8.32 -6.83 4.28
C ALA A 36 7.50 -5.81 5.08
N LEU A 37 6.44 -5.26 4.48
CA LEU A 37 5.57 -4.26 5.12
C LEU A 37 4.44 -4.91 5.96
N GLU A 38 4.35 -6.25 6.01
CA GLU A 38 3.25 -6.99 6.63
C GLU A 38 1.86 -6.44 6.23
N ILE A 39 1.66 -6.31 4.92
CA ILE A 39 0.41 -5.86 4.33
C ILE A 39 -0.02 -6.81 3.21
N SER A 40 -1.33 -6.90 3.02
CA SER A 40 -1.90 -7.63 1.90
C SER A 40 -2.08 -6.70 0.69
N VAL A 41 -2.08 -7.28 -0.51
CA VAL A 41 -2.40 -6.62 -1.79
C VAL A 41 -3.69 -5.80 -1.68
N ALA A 42 -4.71 -6.33 -1.00
CA ALA A 42 -5.98 -5.64 -0.78
C ALA A 42 -5.83 -4.35 0.07
N THR A 43 -4.92 -4.35 1.04
CA THR A 43 -4.62 -3.19 1.89
C THR A 43 -3.83 -2.15 1.10
N TRP A 44 -2.82 -2.58 0.35
CA TRP A 44 -2.03 -1.71 -0.52
C TRP A 44 -2.87 -1.05 -1.62
N GLY A 45 -3.77 -1.79 -2.27
CA GLY A 45 -4.70 -1.26 -3.26
C GLY A 45 -5.62 -0.18 -2.69
N ARG A 46 -6.12 -0.35 -1.45
CA ARG A 46 -6.89 0.71 -0.77
C ARG A 46 -6.03 1.93 -0.45
N TRP A 47 -4.78 1.73 -0.05
CA TRP A 47 -3.86 2.82 0.25
C TRP A 47 -3.47 3.60 -1.01
N LYS A 48 -3.14 2.92 -2.11
CA LYS A 48 -2.94 3.57 -3.43
C LYS A 48 -4.19 4.33 -3.88
N LYS A 49 -5.39 3.79 -3.69
CA LYS A 49 -6.63 4.50 -4.06
C LYS A 49 -6.93 5.71 -3.16
N GLN A 50 -6.53 5.67 -1.89
CA GLN A 50 -6.84 6.71 -0.90
C GLN A 50 -5.73 7.79 -0.78
N TYR A 51 -4.48 7.42 -1.02
CA TYR A 51 -3.29 8.27 -0.85
C TYR A 51 -2.43 8.37 -2.13
N GLY A 52 -2.53 7.41 -3.04
CA GLY A 52 -1.78 7.36 -4.30
C GLY A 52 -2.55 7.90 -5.51
N GLY A 53 -3.62 8.66 -5.29
CA GLY A 53 -4.54 9.18 -6.33
C GLY A 53 -3.93 10.18 -7.33
N MET A 54 -2.61 10.17 -7.53
CA MET A 54 -1.94 11.10 -8.43
C MET A 54 -1.19 10.46 -9.58
N LYS A 55 -1.03 9.13 -9.68
CA LYS A 55 -0.55 8.49 -10.92
C LYS A 55 -1.11 7.08 -11.13
N SER A 56 -1.40 6.81 -12.40
CA SER A 56 -1.59 5.50 -13.05
C SER A 56 -3.01 4.94 -12.92
N ASP A 57 -3.82 5.02 -13.98
CA ASP A 57 -3.69 4.23 -15.21
C ASP A 57 -3.48 2.73 -14.92
N GLY A 58 -4.28 1.91 -15.59
CA GLY A 58 -4.64 0.55 -15.18
C GLY A 58 -3.46 -0.36 -14.88
N THR A 59 -3.69 -1.39 -14.06
CA THR A 59 -3.45 -2.80 -14.42
C THR A 59 -3.89 -3.72 -13.26
N CYS A 60 -4.61 -4.78 -13.66
CA CYS A 60 -4.85 -6.08 -13.02
C CYS A 60 -5.43 -6.20 -11.59
N LEU A 61 -6.73 -6.55 -11.55
CA LEU A 61 -7.13 -7.82 -10.92
C LEU A 61 -6.88 -8.95 -11.94
N PRO A 62 -6.25 -10.07 -11.53
CA PRO A 62 -6.99 -11.31 -11.27
C PRO A 62 -6.45 -12.04 -10.00
N SER A 63 -7.20 -12.87 -9.28
CA SER A 63 -8.27 -13.81 -9.61
C SER A 63 -9.29 -13.93 -8.48
#